data_AF-A0A6V7M8G5-F1
#
_entry.id   AF-A0A6V7M8G5-F1
#
_cell.length_a   1.000
_cell.length_b   1.000
_cell.length_c   1.000
_cell.angle_alpha   90.00
_cell.angle_beta   90.00
_cell.angle_gamma   90.00
#
_symmetry.space_group_name_H-M   'P 1'
#
loop_
_entity.id
_entity.type
_entity.pdbx_description
1 polymer ?
#
loop_
_entity_poly.entity_id
_entity_poly.type
_entity_poly.pdbx_seq_one_letter_code
_entity_poly.pdbx_strand_id
1 'polypeptide(L)'
;KPLAEILQKTQDAHVMMKSWKSSYLKTRQDIENSGKGARWEFDQQRLFKETEYIAKVSKDLNKIASVLEDFYNIFGAELKSTINDPAQIDTIIKRVDELVDPVKKADFNIFTEFNKENWDATMDWFYMEVSFLESEAKFFIDECFMVLISAEQALEVLLKFKKMKTRQVIQEQLQSKFDVIMQQFCKEINEVEGIFNRGKRDPPLLRYHPPVGGAIFWERQLFHRLRKPILIFQNVKEIEDSHLKTLTYNQYLAIAQKMKEYEEVKYKEWVDRAHHMVVNTMKRNVLKMIPVSEER
;
A
#
# COMPACT_ATOMS: atom_id res chain seq x y z
N LYS A 1 -17.99 15.65 13.47
CA LYS A 1 -16.98 16.68 13.13
C LYS A 1 -15.83 16.01 12.39
N PRO A 2 -15.11 16.70 11.50
CA PRO A 2 -13.91 16.14 10.87
C PRO A 2 -12.91 15.69 11.95
N LEU A 3 -12.32 14.49 11.81
CA LEU A 3 -11.35 13.95 12.77
C LEU A 3 -10.18 14.90 13.01
N ALA A 4 -9.71 15.58 11.95
CA ALA A 4 -8.65 16.59 12.03
C ALA A 4 -8.99 17.74 13.00
N GLU A 5 -10.24 18.22 13.03
CA GLU A 5 -10.67 19.27 13.95
C GLU A 5 -10.69 18.76 15.40
N ILE A 6 -11.07 17.49 15.60
CA ILE A 6 -11.09 16.86 16.93
C ILE A 6 -9.67 16.70 17.45
N LEU A 7 -8.75 16.20 16.61
CA LEU A 7 -7.34 16.06 16.93
C LEU A 7 -6.73 17.40 17.34
N GLN A 8 -6.96 18.45 16.55
CA GLN A 8 -6.46 19.78 16.87
C GLN A 8 -7.02 20.31 18.19
N LYS A 9 -8.35 20.28 18.38
CA LYS A 9 -8.99 20.82 19.59
C LYS A 9 -8.60 20.08 20.87
N THR A 10 -8.51 18.76 20.81
CA THR A 10 -8.09 17.95 21.97
C THR A 10 -6.62 18.17 22.30
N GLN A 11 -5.76 18.36 21.30
CA GLN A 11 -4.36 18.71 21.51
C GLN A 11 -4.20 20.12 22.10
N ASP A 12 -4.92 21.11 21.57
CA ASP A 12 -4.90 22.49 22.07
C ASP A 12 -5.39 22.54 23.52
N ALA A 13 -6.48 21.82 23.85
CA ALA A 13 -6.99 21.71 25.21
C ALA A 13 -5.96 21.06 26.15
N HIS A 14 -5.30 19.99 25.72
CA HIS A 14 -4.23 19.35 26.50
C HIS A 14 -3.07 20.31 26.78
N VAL A 15 -2.58 21.02 25.75
CA VAL A 15 -1.48 21.98 25.86
C VAL A 15 -1.87 23.15 26.75
N MET A 16 -3.08 23.69 26.60
CA MET A 16 -3.59 24.79 27.42
C MET A 16 -3.66 24.41 28.91
N MET A 17 -4.16 23.22 29.24
CA MET A 17 -4.24 22.78 30.64
C MET A 17 -2.85 22.54 31.24
N LYS A 18 -1.88 22.05 30.45
CA LYS A 18 -0.49 21.87 30.89
C LYS A 18 0.28 23.18 30.99
N SER A 19 0.01 24.15 30.12
CA SER A 19 0.71 25.44 30.11
C SER A 19 0.43 26.25 31.38
N TRP A 20 -0.77 26.14 31.95
CA TRP A 20 -1.11 26.73 33.26
C TRP A 20 -0.12 26.30 34.36
N LYS A 21 0.02 24.98 34.59
CA LYS A 21 0.93 24.43 35.60
C LYS A 21 2.39 24.78 35.30
N SER A 22 2.79 24.69 34.04
CA SER A 22 4.16 25.05 33.63
C SER A 22 4.48 26.53 33.88
N SER A 23 3.53 27.42 33.62
CA SER A 23 3.71 28.86 33.79
C SER A 23 3.79 29.22 35.28
N TYR A 24 2.92 28.63 36.10
CA TYR A 24 2.98 28.77 37.56
C TYR A 24 4.34 28.34 38.14
N LEU A 25 4.82 27.15 37.76
CA LEU A 25 6.10 26.62 38.27
C LEU A 25 7.27 27.51 37.84
N LYS A 26 7.25 27.99 36.60
CA LYS A 26 8.27 28.91 36.09
C LYS A 26 8.27 30.24 36.86
N THR A 27 7.11 30.87 37.01
CA THR A 27 6.99 32.13 37.77
C THR A 27 7.39 31.96 39.23
N ARG A 28 7.01 30.85 39.86
CA ARG A 28 7.47 30.52 41.22
C ARG A 28 9.00 30.44 41.29
N GLN A 29 9.64 29.73 40.35
CA GLN A 29 11.09 29.59 40.29
C GLN A 29 11.78 30.94 40.06
N ASP A 30 11.22 31.80 39.21
CA ASP A 30 11.74 33.15 38.96
C ASP A 30 11.68 34.02 40.23
N ILE A 31 10.60 33.91 41.02
CA ILE A 31 10.46 34.60 42.32
C ILE A 31 11.52 34.10 43.31
N GLU A 32 11.69 32.77 43.42
CA GLU A 32 12.70 32.15 44.29
C GLU A 32 14.13 32.60 43.92
N ASN A 33 14.45 32.63 42.62
CA ASN A 33 15.75 33.07 42.11
C ASN A 33 16.00 34.57 42.31
N SER A 34 14.96 35.40 42.18
CA SER A 34 15.08 36.85 42.31
C SER A 34 15.30 37.32 43.75
N GLY A 35 14.95 36.49 44.74
CA GLY A 35 14.96 36.84 46.16
C GLY A 35 14.05 38.02 46.53
N LYS A 36 13.20 38.47 45.60
CA LYS A 36 12.32 39.64 45.74
C LYS A 36 10.86 39.21 45.62
N GLY A 37 10.06 39.52 46.64
CA GLY A 37 8.63 39.21 46.68
C GLY A 37 8.27 38.08 47.65
N ALA A 38 6.97 37.85 47.82
CA ALA A 38 6.45 36.78 48.67
C ALA A 38 6.60 35.42 48.00
N ARG A 39 7.01 34.40 48.76
CA ARG A 39 7.15 33.03 48.26
C ARG A 39 5.79 32.46 47.87
N TRP A 40 5.72 31.86 46.69
CA TRP A 40 4.52 31.17 46.20
C TRP A 40 4.47 29.73 46.73
N GLU A 41 3.99 29.58 47.96
CA GLU A 41 3.74 28.29 48.61
C GLU A 41 2.23 28.02 48.70
N PHE A 42 1.61 27.80 47.55
CA PHE A 42 0.21 27.37 47.46
C PHE A 42 0.12 25.84 47.40
N ASP A 43 -1.03 25.32 47.85
CA ASP A 43 -1.38 23.92 47.71
C ASP A 43 -1.53 23.55 46.22
N GLN A 44 -0.54 22.83 45.69
CA GLN A 44 -0.50 22.41 44.29
C GLN A 44 -1.63 21.45 43.94
N GLN A 45 -2.10 20.64 44.89
CA GLN A 45 -3.22 19.73 44.63
C GLN A 45 -4.48 20.52 44.35
N ARG A 46 -4.79 21.52 45.18
CA ARG A 46 -5.95 22.40 44.94
C ARG A 46 -5.86 23.18 43.63
N LEU A 47 -4.66 23.56 43.20
CA LEU A 47 -4.46 24.36 41.99
C LEU A 47 -4.50 23.55 40.69
N PHE A 48 -4.00 22.31 40.70
CA PHE A 48 -3.72 21.59 39.47
C PHE A 48 -4.51 20.30 39.27
N LYS A 49 -5.04 19.70 40.33
CA LYS A 49 -5.64 18.36 40.28
C LYS A 49 -6.72 18.22 39.20
N GLU A 50 -7.65 19.17 39.15
CA GLU A 50 -8.71 19.19 38.11
C GLU A 50 -8.14 19.45 36.71
N THR A 51 -7.25 20.44 36.57
CA THR A 51 -6.65 20.78 35.26
C THR A 51 -5.79 19.64 34.71
N GLU A 52 -5.08 18.90 35.56
CA GLU A 52 -4.28 17.75 35.15
C GLU A 52 -5.13 16.57 34.74
N TYR A 53 -6.26 16.36 35.42
CA TYR A 53 -7.23 15.36 35.04
C TYR A 53 -7.86 15.70 33.68
N ILE A 54 -8.30 16.95 33.45
CA ILE A 54 -8.83 17.39 32.16
C ILE A 54 -7.78 17.27 31.06
N ALA A 55 -6.50 17.56 31.36
CA ALA A 55 -5.40 17.36 30.43
C ALA A 55 -5.23 15.87 30.05
N LYS A 56 -5.39 14.95 31.01
CA LYS A 56 -5.37 13.50 30.76
C LYS A 56 -6.51 13.11 29.82
N VAL A 57 -7.75 13.45 30.16
CA VAL A 57 -8.94 13.14 29.35
C VAL A 57 -8.82 13.71 27.93
N SER A 58 -8.32 14.94 27.79
CA SER A 58 -8.09 15.55 26.47
C SER A 58 -7.07 14.79 25.63
N LYS A 59 -5.99 14.30 26.27
CA LYS A 59 -4.99 13.45 25.61
C LYS A 59 -5.57 12.10 25.20
N ASP A 60 -6.40 11.51 26.05
CA ASP A 60 -7.04 10.22 25.78
C ASP A 60 -8.04 10.34 24.61
N LEU A 61 -8.85 11.41 24.57
CA LEU A 61 -9.73 11.73 23.44
C LEU A 61 -8.96 11.98 22.13
N ASN A 62 -7.81 12.67 22.21
CA ASN A 62 -6.92 12.82 21.07
C ASN A 62 -6.43 11.46 20.56
N LYS A 63 -6.07 10.56 21.48
CA LYS A 63 -5.62 9.21 21.14
C LYS A 63 -6.71 8.40 20.46
N ILE A 64 -7.95 8.46 20.94
CA ILE A 64 -9.11 7.83 20.30
C ILE A 64 -9.26 8.33 18.86
N ALA A 65 -9.26 9.65 18.65
CA ALA A 65 -9.38 10.22 17.32
C ALA A 65 -8.24 9.81 16.37
N SER A 66 -7.00 9.72 16.89
CA SER A 66 -5.84 9.28 16.12
C SER A 66 -5.95 7.81 15.71
N VAL A 67 -6.43 6.94 16.60
CA VAL A 67 -6.63 5.53 16.29
C VAL A 67 -7.72 5.34 15.23
N LEU A 68 -8.82 6.09 15.31
CA LEU A 68 -9.86 6.08 14.27
C LEU A 68 -9.30 6.50 12.90
N GLU A 69 -8.52 7.58 12.86
CA GLU A 69 -7.88 8.05 11.63
C GLU A 69 -6.93 6.98 11.05
N ASP A 70 -6.12 6.33 11.89
CA ASP A 70 -5.25 5.25 11.46
C ASP A 70 -6.04 4.08 10.84
N PHE A 71 -7.15 3.67 11.45
CA PHE A 71 -8.00 2.61 10.92
C PHE A 71 -8.70 2.99 9.61
N TYR A 72 -9.21 4.22 9.48
CA TYR A 72 -9.82 4.69 8.24
C TYR A 72 -8.82 4.82 7.09
N ASN A 73 -7.58 5.17 7.41
CA ASN A 73 -6.49 5.18 6.44
C ASN A 73 -6.17 3.77 5.91
N ILE A 74 -6.24 2.76 6.78
CA ILE A 74 -5.96 1.37 6.41
C ILE A 74 -7.12 0.77 5.62
N PHE A 75 -8.34 0.90 6.13
CA PHE A 75 -9.56 0.34 5.55
C PHE A 75 -10.24 1.28 4.54
N GLY A 76 -9.48 2.21 3.98
CA GLY A 76 -9.96 3.15 2.98
C GLY A 76 -10.31 2.47 1.64
N ALA A 77 -10.71 3.30 0.67
CA ALA A 77 -11.13 2.84 -0.65
C ALA A 77 -10.08 1.99 -1.40
N GLU A 78 -8.79 2.17 -1.08
CA GLU A 78 -7.71 1.46 -1.75
C GLU A 78 -7.65 -0.03 -1.39
N LEU A 79 -7.77 -0.36 -0.10
CA LEU A 79 -7.87 -1.76 0.33
C LEU A 79 -9.13 -2.40 -0.27
N LYS A 80 -10.25 -1.67 -0.19
CA LYS A 80 -11.54 -2.09 -0.74
C LYS A 80 -11.50 -2.37 -2.25
N SER A 81 -10.71 -1.61 -3.02
CA SER A 81 -10.56 -1.83 -4.47
C SER A 81 -9.69 -3.04 -4.83
N THR A 82 -8.87 -3.52 -3.90
CA THR A 82 -7.91 -4.61 -4.14
C THR A 82 -8.50 -5.98 -3.78
N ILE A 83 -9.60 -6.00 -3.04
CA ILE A 83 -10.14 -7.21 -2.43
C ILE A 83 -11.46 -7.60 -3.09
N ASN A 84 -11.61 -8.90 -3.32
CA ASN A 84 -12.80 -9.48 -3.96
C ASN A 84 -14.02 -9.54 -3.04
N ASP A 85 -13.84 -9.50 -1.71
CA ASP A 85 -14.91 -9.47 -0.71
C ASP A 85 -14.90 -8.16 0.13
N PRO A 86 -15.61 -7.11 -0.31
CA PRO A 86 -15.69 -5.85 0.42
C PRO A 86 -16.50 -5.93 1.73
N ALA A 87 -17.27 -7.00 1.97
CA ALA A 87 -18.19 -7.06 3.11
C ALA A 87 -17.46 -7.21 4.46
N GLN A 88 -16.31 -7.88 4.47
CA GLN A 88 -15.49 -8.03 5.68
C GLN A 88 -14.90 -6.67 6.12
N ILE A 89 -14.48 -5.84 5.17
CA ILE A 89 -13.98 -4.48 5.43
C ILE A 89 -15.06 -3.62 6.07
N ASP A 90 -16.28 -3.68 5.51
CA ASP A 90 -17.41 -2.91 6.03
C ASP A 90 -17.78 -3.33 7.47
N THR A 91 -17.57 -4.61 7.81
CA THR A 91 -17.78 -5.13 9.18
C THR A 91 -16.73 -4.55 10.16
N ILE A 92 -15.45 -4.51 9.76
CA ILE A 92 -14.39 -3.93 10.59
C ILE A 92 -14.59 -2.43 10.76
N ILE A 93 -14.93 -1.70 9.69
CA ILE A 93 -15.22 -0.25 9.74
C ILE A 93 -16.36 0.03 10.73
N LYS A 94 -17.43 -0.77 10.70
CA LYS A 94 -18.55 -0.62 11.64
C LYS A 94 -18.10 -0.78 13.09
N ARG A 95 -17.23 -1.75 13.40
CA ARG A 95 -16.68 -1.91 14.76
C ARG A 95 -15.78 -0.75 15.16
N VAL A 96 -15.02 -0.19 14.22
CA VAL A 96 -14.22 1.02 14.44
C VAL A 96 -15.12 2.22 14.79
N ASP A 97 -16.26 2.39 14.11
CA ASP A 97 -17.26 3.41 14.46
C ASP A 97 -17.83 3.21 15.89
N GLU A 98 -18.02 1.96 16.29
CA GLU A 98 -18.52 1.57 17.62
C GLU A 98 -17.51 1.88 18.75
N LEU A 99 -16.22 2.07 18.46
CA LEU A 99 -15.21 2.46 19.47
C LEU A 99 -15.54 3.79 20.17
N VAL A 100 -16.31 4.66 19.52
CA VAL A 100 -16.66 5.99 20.06
C VAL A 100 -17.92 5.93 20.94
N ASP A 101 -18.66 4.81 20.90
CA ASP A 101 -19.95 4.71 21.57
C ASP A 101 -19.86 4.87 23.10
N PRO A 102 -18.89 4.27 23.81
CA PRO A 102 -18.76 4.48 25.25
C PRO A 102 -18.52 5.95 25.62
N VAL A 103 -17.81 6.70 24.78
CA VAL A 103 -17.58 8.13 24.98
C VAL A 103 -18.85 8.94 24.70
N LYS A 104 -19.62 8.56 23.67
CA LYS A 104 -20.88 9.24 23.30
C LYS A 104 -22.01 8.96 24.28
N LYS A 105 -22.08 7.74 24.82
CA LYS A 105 -23.15 7.22 25.68
C LYS A 105 -22.81 7.31 27.17
N ALA A 106 -21.67 7.90 27.53
CA ALA A 106 -21.30 8.11 28.91
C ALA A 106 -22.40 8.88 29.66
N ASP A 107 -22.89 8.29 30.75
CA ASP A 107 -23.91 8.87 31.65
C ASP A 107 -23.29 9.72 32.76
N PHE A 108 -21.97 9.89 32.75
CA PHE A 108 -21.20 10.70 33.70
C PHE A 108 -20.37 11.77 33.00
N ASN A 109 -20.00 12.83 33.74
CA ASN A 109 -19.09 13.84 33.21
C ASN A 109 -17.65 13.31 33.20
N ILE A 110 -17.13 13.05 31.99
CA ILE A 110 -15.77 12.54 31.77
C ILE A 110 -14.68 13.49 32.24
N PHE A 111 -14.95 14.80 32.34
CA PHE A 111 -13.98 15.83 32.73
C PHE A 111 -13.86 16.03 34.24
N THR A 112 -14.69 15.35 35.04
CA THR A 112 -14.64 15.43 36.51
C THR A 112 -13.82 14.28 37.08
N GLU A 113 -12.84 14.60 37.93
CA GLU A 113 -11.92 13.62 38.52
C GLU A 113 -12.63 12.58 39.40
N PHE A 114 -13.80 12.92 39.97
CA PHE A 114 -14.63 11.97 40.70
C PHE A 114 -14.97 10.71 39.89
N ASN A 115 -15.08 10.85 38.56
CA ASN A 115 -15.37 9.75 37.65
C ASN A 115 -14.12 9.13 37.03
N LYS A 116 -12.93 9.41 37.57
CA LYS A 116 -11.66 8.93 37.01
C LYS A 116 -11.63 7.41 36.84
N GLU A 117 -12.12 6.65 37.80
CA GLU A 117 -12.14 5.19 37.72
C GLU A 117 -13.02 4.70 36.56
N ASN A 118 -14.18 5.34 36.34
CA ASN A 118 -15.06 5.04 35.21
C ASN A 118 -14.41 5.39 33.86
N TRP A 119 -13.70 6.52 33.80
CA TRP A 119 -12.96 6.91 32.60
C TRP A 119 -11.79 5.97 32.31
N ASP A 120 -11.03 5.59 33.34
CA ASP A 120 -9.90 4.68 33.21
C ASP A 120 -10.38 3.30 32.73
N ALA A 121 -11.49 2.79 33.29
CA ALA A 121 -12.12 1.56 32.80
C ALA A 121 -12.61 1.65 31.34
N THR A 122 -13.12 2.82 30.93
CA THR A 122 -13.54 3.07 29.54
C THR A 122 -12.35 3.04 28.59
N MET A 123 -11.22 3.64 29.00
CA MET A 123 -9.98 3.62 28.22
C MET A 123 -9.34 2.23 28.16
N ASP A 124 -9.39 1.45 29.24
CA ASP A 124 -8.90 0.07 29.26
C ASP A 124 -9.70 -0.81 28.30
N TRP A 125 -11.04 -0.70 28.31
CA TRP A 125 -11.89 -1.36 27.32
C TRP A 125 -11.53 -0.92 25.89
N PHE A 126 -11.33 0.38 25.67
CA PHE A 126 -10.96 0.90 24.35
C PHE A 126 -9.64 0.29 23.86
N TYR A 127 -8.59 0.25 24.68
CA TYR A 127 -7.32 -0.35 24.29
C TYR A 127 -7.42 -1.85 24.03
N MET A 128 -8.25 -2.56 24.80
CA MET A 128 -8.53 -3.98 24.58
C MET A 128 -9.22 -4.22 23.23
N GLU A 129 -10.28 -3.47 22.92
CA GLU A 129 -11.01 -3.60 21.65
C GLU A 129 -10.13 -3.20 20.46
N VAL A 130 -9.31 -2.17 20.62
CA VAL A 130 -8.32 -1.74 19.63
C VAL A 130 -7.30 -2.83 19.34
N SER A 131 -6.86 -3.59 20.35
CA SER A 131 -5.94 -4.73 20.17
C SER A 131 -6.61 -5.92 19.46
N PHE A 132 -7.90 -6.15 19.73
CA PHE A 132 -8.68 -7.13 18.98
C PHE A 132 -8.76 -6.76 17.50
N LEU A 133 -9.15 -5.51 17.22
CA LEU A 133 -9.26 -4.98 15.86
C LEU A 133 -7.90 -4.95 15.14
N GLU A 134 -6.79 -4.72 15.86
CA GLU A 134 -5.44 -4.90 15.30
C GLU A 134 -5.22 -6.34 14.84
N SER A 135 -5.54 -7.31 15.69
CA SER A 135 -5.33 -8.73 15.39
C SER A 135 -6.19 -9.19 14.20
N GLU A 136 -7.44 -8.74 14.15
CA GLU A 136 -8.35 -8.98 13.03
C GLU A 136 -7.84 -8.30 11.75
N ALA A 137 -7.35 -7.06 11.83
CA ALA A 137 -6.74 -6.38 10.69
C ALA A 137 -5.51 -7.12 10.16
N LYS A 138 -4.66 -7.68 11.04
CA LYS A 138 -3.51 -8.50 10.62
C LYS A 138 -3.98 -9.74 9.87
N PHE A 139 -4.90 -10.49 10.45
CA PHE A 139 -5.44 -11.70 9.82
C PHE A 139 -6.05 -11.38 8.46
N PHE A 140 -6.81 -10.29 8.38
CA PHE A 140 -7.41 -9.84 7.13
C PHE A 140 -6.36 -9.46 6.07
N ILE A 141 -5.33 -8.69 6.46
CA ILE A 141 -4.21 -8.38 5.56
C ILE A 141 -3.57 -9.69 5.07
N ASP A 142 -3.34 -10.66 5.94
CA ASP A 142 -2.76 -11.95 5.57
C ASP A 142 -3.62 -12.70 4.54
N GLU A 143 -4.93 -12.79 4.75
CA GLU A 143 -5.86 -13.41 3.81
C GLU A 143 -5.90 -12.68 2.48
N CYS A 144 -5.96 -11.34 2.52
CA CYS A 144 -5.95 -10.52 1.31
C CYS A 144 -4.70 -10.81 0.49
N PHE A 145 -3.53 -10.88 1.14
CA PHE A 145 -2.26 -11.14 0.45
C PHE A 145 -2.11 -12.61 -0.02
N MET A 146 -2.85 -13.57 0.54
CA MET A 146 -2.90 -14.95 0.04
C MET A 146 -3.75 -15.10 -1.24
N VAL A 147 -4.79 -14.29 -1.39
CA VAL A 147 -5.75 -14.37 -2.51
C VAL A 147 -5.36 -13.44 -3.67
N LEU A 148 -4.26 -12.71 -3.57
CA LEU A 148 -3.81 -11.78 -4.61
C LEU A 148 -3.59 -12.46 -5.95
N ILE A 149 -4.26 -11.91 -6.96
CA ILE A 149 -4.24 -12.39 -8.35
C ILE A 149 -3.05 -11.81 -9.12
N SER A 150 -2.54 -10.64 -8.72
CA SER A 150 -1.47 -9.91 -9.43
C SER A 150 -0.45 -9.28 -8.48
N ALA A 151 0.83 -9.59 -8.70
CA ALA A 151 1.96 -8.98 -8.01
C ALA A 151 2.07 -7.47 -8.27
N GLU A 152 1.63 -6.97 -9.43
CA GLU A 152 1.61 -5.53 -9.75
C GLU A 152 0.68 -4.76 -8.80
N GLN A 153 -0.58 -5.20 -8.70
CA GLN A 153 -1.60 -4.54 -7.88
C GLN A 153 -1.27 -4.64 -6.39
N ALA A 154 -0.83 -5.82 -5.95
CA ALA A 154 -0.39 -6.05 -4.58
C ALA A 154 0.71 -5.08 -4.15
N LEU A 155 1.67 -4.85 -5.04
CA LEU A 155 2.82 -4.03 -4.76
C LEU A 155 2.48 -2.54 -4.76
N GLU A 156 1.62 -2.09 -5.68
CA GLU A 156 1.11 -0.72 -5.66
C GLU A 156 0.40 -0.41 -4.33
N VAL A 157 -0.45 -1.32 -3.87
CA VAL A 157 -1.20 -1.19 -2.62
C VAL A 157 -0.25 -1.12 -1.43
N LEU A 158 0.73 -2.03 -1.37
CA LEU A 158 1.72 -2.03 -0.29
C LEU A 158 2.55 -0.73 -0.28
N LEU A 159 2.99 -0.24 -1.44
CA LEU A 159 3.73 1.03 -1.54
C LEU A 159 2.93 2.24 -1.08
N LYS A 160 1.62 2.25 -1.33
CA LYS A 160 0.74 3.31 -0.84
C LYS A 160 0.59 3.24 0.66
N PHE A 161 0.36 2.06 1.24
CA PHE A 161 0.31 1.91 2.70
C PHE A 161 1.62 2.29 3.39
N LYS A 162 2.78 2.06 2.75
CA LYS A 162 4.07 2.52 3.26
C LYS A 162 4.16 4.05 3.36
N LYS A 163 3.53 4.77 2.43
CA LYS A 163 3.50 6.24 2.42
C LYS A 163 2.46 6.81 3.39
N MET A 164 1.46 6.03 3.76
CA MET A 164 0.45 6.43 4.74
C MET A 164 0.98 6.26 6.16
N LYS A 165 0.72 7.24 7.02
CA LYS A 165 0.93 7.08 8.47
C LYS A 165 -0.12 6.07 8.96
N THR A 166 0.37 4.92 9.41
CA THR A 166 -0.43 3.84 9.96
C THR A 166 0.23 3.35 11.24
N ARG A 167 -0.47 2.48 11.98
CA ARG A 167 0.07 1.92 13.22
C ARG A 167 1.24 0.98 12.95
N GLN A 168 2.26 1.09 13.80
CA GLN A 168 3.52 0.34 13.69
C GLN A 168 3.30 -1.16 13.54
N VAL A 169 2.40 -1.73 14.34
CA VAL A 169 2.07 -3.16 14.33
C VAL A 169 1.58 -3.65 12.96
N ILE A 170 0.85 -2.79 12.23
CA ILE A 170 0.32 -3.10 10.90
C ILE A 170 1.40 -2.84 9.85
N GLN A 171 2.22 -1.80 10.04
CA GLN A 171 3.34 -1.51 9.17
C GLN A 171 4.38 -2.65 9.16
N GLU A 172 4.69 -3.23 10.31
CA GLU A 172 5.57 -4.41 10.43
C GLU A 172 4.99 -5.62 9.69
N GLN A 173 3.68 -5.85 9.79
CA GLN A 173 3.01 -6.93 9.07
C GLN A 173 3.04 -6.71 7.56
N LEU A 174 2.77 -5.50 7.09
CA LEU A 174 2.88 -5.16 5.66
C LEU A 174 4.30 -5.35 5.13
N GLN A 175 5.33 -5.01 5.92
CA GLN A 175 6.72 -5.26 5.54
C GLN A 175 6.99 -6.77 5.35
N SER A 176 6.44 -7.63 6.20
CA SER A 176 6.57 -9.09 6.06
C SER A 176 5.91 -9.64 4.78
N LYS A 177 4.95 -8.91 4.19
CA LYS A 177 4.25 -9.35 2.97
C LYS A 177 5.05 -9.11 1.68
N PHE A 178 6.11 -8.32 1.72
CA PHE A 178 6.97 -8.15 0.54
C PHE A 178 7.53 -9.48 0.01
N ASP A 179 7.90 -10.41 0.90
CA ASP A 179 8.38 -11.73 0.52
C ASP A 179 7.28 -12.56 -0.16
N VAL A 180 6.03 -12.45 0.31
CA VAL A 180 4.86 -13.14 -0.29
C VAL A 180 4.60 -12.62 -1.70
N ILE A 181 4.64 -11.30 -1.90
CA ILE A 181 4.50 -10.70 -3.25
C ILE A 181 5.65 -11.14 -4.14
N MET A 182 6.88 -11.21 -3.62
CA MET A 182 8.03 -11.66 -4.40
C MET A 182 7.86 -13.11 -4.86
N GLN A 183 7.37 -14.00 -3.99
CA GLN A 183 7.05 -15.38 -4.36
C GLN A 183 5.95 -15.44 -5.41
N GLN A 184 4.92 -14.60 -5.31
CA GLN A 184 3.88 -14.51 -6.34
C GLN A 184 4.44 -14.04 -7.67
N PHE A 185 5.35 -13.06 -7.66
CA PHE A 185 6.02 -12.60 -8.87
C PHE A 185 6.90 -13.70 -9.50
N CYS A 186 7.58 -14.53 -8.70
CA CYS A 186 8.28 -15.72 -9.22
C CYS A 186 7.31 -16.68 -9.94
N LYS A 187 6.12 -16.91 -9.39
CA LYS A 187 5.10 -17.75 -10.04
C LYS A 187 4.65 -17.14 -11.36
N GLU A 188 4.38 -15.84 -11.40
CA GLU A 188 4.00 -15.12 -12.62
C GLU A 188 5.10 -15.19 -13.70
N ILE A 189 6.37 -15.07 -13.31
CA ILE A 189 7.51 -15.25 -14.22
C ILE A 189 7.52 -16.67 -14.81
N ASN A 190 7.33 -17.71 -13.99
CA ASN A 190 7.29 -19.09 -14.45
C ASN A 190 6.07 -19.36 -15.35
N GLU A 191 4.92 -18.77 -15.05
CA GLU A 191 3.73 -18.84 -15.89
C GLU A 191 3.97 -18.19 -17.26
N VAL A 192 4.58 -17.01 -17.28
CA VAL A 192 4.94 -16.32 -18.52
C VAL A 192 5.99 -17.10 -19.30
N GLU A 193 6.99 -17.70 -18.66
CA GLU A 193 7.94 -18.59 -19.32
C GLU A 193 7.23 -19.82 -19.91
N GLY A 194 6.27 -20.40 -19.18
CA GLY A 194 5.45 -21.50 -19.67
C GLY A 194 4.60 -21.11 -20.89
N ILE A 195 3.97 -19.94 -20.87
CA ILE A 195 3.21 -19.39 -22.00
C ILE A 195 4.14 -19.14 -23.18
N PHE A 196 5.31 -18.54 -22.95
CA PHE A 196 6.31 -18.28 -23.97
C PHE A 196 6.76 -19.58 -24.64
N ASN A 197 7.15 -20.59 -23.86
CA ASN A 197 7.62 -21.86 -24.39
C ASN A 197 6.55 -22.65 -25.15
N ARG A 198 5.28 -22.60 -24.72
CA ARG A 198 4.15 -23.22 -25.43
C ARG A 198 3.78 -22.47 -26.72
N GLY A 199 3.76 -21.14 -26.66
CA GLY A 199 3.35 -20.26 -27.77
C GLY A 199 4.45 -19.91 -28.77
N LYS A 200 5.72 -20.24 -28.49
CA LYS A 200 6.87 -19.88 -29.37
C LYS A 200 6.73 -20.42 -30.80
N ARG A 201 6.02 -21.53 -30.99
CA ARG A 201 5.81 -22.17 -32.30
C ARG A 201 4.60 -21.60 -33.05
N ASP A 202 3.51 -21.34 -32.34
CA ASP A 202 2.29 -20.74 -32.87
C ASP A 202 1.70 -19.76 -31.84
N PRO A 203 2.15 -18.49 -31.87
CA PRO A 203 1.69 -17.51 -30.89
C PRO A 203 0.25 -17.12 -31.18
N PRO A 204 -0.59 -16.91 -30.16
CA PRO A 204 -1.95 -16.42 -30.36
C PRO A 204 -1.91 -15.02 -30.98
N LEU A 205 -2.29 -14.90 -32.24
CA LEU A 205 -2.30 -13.64 -32.99
C LEU A 205 -3.66 -12.95 -32.87
N LEU A 206 -3.66 -11.63 -32.74
CA LEU A 206 -4.89 -10.86 -32.94
C LEU A 206 -5.33 -10.93 -34.41
N ARG A 207 -6.65 -10.79 -34.62
CA ARG A 207 -7.26 -10.81 -35.95
C ARG A 207 -6.60 -9.75 -36.84
N TYR A 208 -6.17 -10.17 -38.04
CA TYR A 208 -5.47 -9.35 -39.05
C TYR A 208 -4.00 -8.99 -38.76
N HIS A 209 -3.35 -9.56 -37.74
CA HIS A 209 -1.90 -9.39 -37.60
C HIS A 209 -1.10 -10.30 -38.54
N PRO A 210 -0.03 -9.78 -39.18
CA PRO A 210 0.88 -10.60 -39.96
C PRO A 210 1.61 -11.59 -39.04
N PRO A 211 1.90 -12.82 -39.51
CA PRO A 211 2.39 -13.91 -38.66
C PRO A 211 3.70 -13.59 -37.93
N VAL A 212 4.62 -12.85 -38.57
CA VAL A 212 5.88 -12.42 -37.93
C VAL A 212 5.65 -11.23 -37.00
N GLY A 213 4.94 -10.19 -37.47
CA GLY A 213 4.74 -8.96 -36.69
C GLY A 213 3.88 -9.18 -35.45
N GLY A 214 2.85 -10.02 -35.55
CA GLY A 214 2.03 -10.38 -34.39
C GLY A 214 2.73 -11.33 -33.42
N ALA A 215 3.65 -12.18 -33.89
CA ALA A 215 4.49 -12.99 -33.01
C ALA A 215 5.45 -12.13 -32.17
N ILE A 216 6.06 -11.09 -32.76
CA ILE A 216 6.89 -10.12 -32.05
C ILE A 216 6.04 -9.29 -31.09
N PHE A 217 4.85 -8.86 -31.52
CA PHE A 217 3.94 -8.11 -30.65
C PHE A 217 3.52 -8.91 -29.42
N TRP A 218 3.18 -10.19 -29.59
CA TRP A 218 2.82 -11.09 -28.50
C TRP A 218 3.98 -11.29 -27.51
N GLU A 219 5.20 -11.50 -27.99
CA GLU A 219 6.38 -11.62 -27.13
C GLU A 219 6.61 -10.32 -26.34
N ARG A 220 6.59 -9.15 -27.01
CA ARG A 220 6.72 -7.85 -26.35
C ARG A 220 5.63 -7.62 -25.30
N GLN A 221 4.40 -8.07 -25.54
CA GLN A 221 3.32 -7.98 -24.57
C GLN A 221 3.62 -8.78 -23.30
N LEU A 222 4.15 -10.00 -23.43
CA LEU A 222 4.57 -10.82 -22.30
C LEU A 222 5.73 -10.15 -21.53
N PHE A 223 6.71 -9.60 -22.24
CA PHE A 223 7.82 -8.87 -21.64
C PHE A 223 7.34 -7.61 -20.88
N HIS A 224 6.41 -6.84 -21.46
CA HIS A 224 5.86 -5.65 -20.83
C HIS A 224 5.11 -5.95 -19.53
N ARG A 225 4.41 -7.09 -19.46
CA ARG A 225 3.74 -7.55 -18.22
C ARG A 225 4.73 -7.80 -17.09
N LEU A 226 5.90 -8.36 -17.38
CA LEU A 226 6.95 -8.62 -16.38
C LEU A 226 7.76 -7.36 -16.02
N ARG A 227 7.85 -6.39 -16.93
CA ARG A 227 8.68 -5.19 -16.76
C ARG A 227 8.17 -4.24 -15.68
N LYS A 228 6.85 -4.09 -15.53
CA LYS A 228 6.28 -3.15 -14.55
C LYS A 228 6.57 -3.55 -13.10
N PRO A 229 6.26 -4.77 -12.63
CA PRO A 229 6.56 -5.17 -11.25
C PRO A 229 8.04 -5.03 -10.92
N ILE A 230 8.93 -5.40 -11.85
CA ILE A 230 10.37 -5.40 -11.57
C ILE A 230 10.96 -4.00 -11.41
N LEU A 231 10.51 -3.02 -12.20
CA LEU A 231 10.90 -1.62 -12.05
C LEU A 231 10.53 -1.07 -10.68
N ILE A 232 9.37 -1.49 -10.16
CA ILE A 232 8.93 -1.03 -8.86
C ILE A 232 9.72 -1.72 -7.74
N PHE A 233 9.98 -3.03 -7.85
CA PHE A 233 10.87 -3.77 -6.93
C PHE A 233 12.31 -3.22 -6.90
N GLN A 234 12.81 -2.62 -8.00
CA GLN A 234 14.13 -1.98 -8.02
C GLN A 234 14.18 -0.73 -7.12
N ASN A 235 13.06 -0.03 -6.99
CA ASN A 235 12.97 1.21 -6.21
C ASN A 235 12.71 0.98 -4.72
N VAL A 236 12.47 -0.28 -4.29
CA VAL A 236 12.24 -0.64 -2.88
C VAL A 236 13.57 -1.04 -2.23
N LYS A 237 14.10 -0.14 -1.39
CA LYS A 237 15.35 -0.33 -0.63
C LYS A 237 15.24 -1.40 0.47
N GLU A 238 14.03 -1.66 0.99
CA GLU A 238 13.85 -2.60 2.11
C GLU A 238 14.02 -4.08 1.75
N ILE A 239 14.06 -4.42 0.46
CA ILE A 239 14.25 -5.80 -0.03
C ILE A 239 15.66 -5.97 -0.62
N GLU A 240 16.53 -4.96 -0.48
CA GLU A 240 17.83 -4.92 -1.17
C GLU A 240 18.75 -6.10 -0.80
N ASP A 241 18.60 -6.66 0.40
CA ASP A 241 19.39 -7.79 0.90
C ASP A 241 18.70 -9.17 0.82
N SER A 242 17.47 -9.25 0.30
CA SER A 242 16.76 -10.54 0.27
C SER A 242 17.29 -11.46 -0.83
N HIS A 243 17.69 -12.69 -0.46
CA HIS A 243 18.12 -13.73 -1.41
C HIS A 243 17.04 -14.04 -2.47
N LEU A 244 15.76 -13.93 -2.08
CA LEU A 244 14.62 -14.09 -2.98
C LEU A 244 14.67 -13.08 -4.12
N LYS A 245 14.99 -11.81 -3.81
CA LYS A 245 15.15 -10.75 -4.82
C LYS A 245 16.15 -11.19 -5.88
N THR A 246 17.39 -11.49 -5.48
CA THR A 246 18.46 -11.87 -6.40
C THR A 246 18.07 -13.05 -7.30
N LEU A 247 17.41 -14.06 -6.74
CA LEU A 247 16.93 -15.21 -7.50
C LEU A 247 15.86 -14.82 -8.53
N THR A 248 14.86 -14.03 -8.14
CA THR A 248 13.81 -13.54 -9.04
C THR A 248 14.36 -12.65 -10.16
N TYR A 249 15.33 -11.77 -9.84
CA TYR A 249 16.00 -10.94 -10.85
C TYR A 249 16.78 -11.78 -11.85
N ASN A 250 17.50 -12.81 -11.40
CA ASN A 250 18.22 -13.71 -12.29
C ASN A 250 17.28 -14.48 -13.21
N GLN A 251 16.15 -14.98 -12.69
CA GLN A 251 15.12 -15.65 -13.49
C GLN A 251 14.52 -14.70 -14.54
N TYR A 252 14.17 -13.49 -14.15
CA TYR A 252 13.68 -12.46 -15.07
C TYR A 252 14.71 -12.14 -16.16
N LEU A 253 15.99 -11.94 -15.80
CA LEU A 253 17.06 -11.65 -16.75
C LEU A 253 17.23 -12.78 -17.76
N ALA A 254 17.20 -14.03 -17.30
CA ALA A 254 17.30 -15.20 -18.18
C ALA A 254 16.13 -15.27 -19.19
N ILE A 255 14.90 -15.02 -18.75
CA ILE A 255 13.72 -15.01 -19.64
C ILE A 255 13.77 -13.82 -20.59
N ALA A 256 14.14 -12.63 -20.10
CA ALA A 256 14.30 -11.43 -20.92
C ALA A 256 15.32 -11.62 -22.04
N GLN A 257 16.44 -12.30 -21.76
CA GLN A 257 17.44 -12.66 -22.78
C GLN A 257 16.85 -13.62 -23.83
N LYS A 258 16.18 -14.71 -23.41
CA LYS A 258 15.53 -15.65 -24.33
C LYS A 258 14.47 -14.99 -25.24
N MET A 259 13.71 -14.07 -24.66
CA MET A 259 12.68 -13.28 -25.33
C MET A 259 13.28 -12.34 -26.39
N LYS A 260 14.34 -11.62 -26.03
CA LYS A 260 15.09 -10.75 -26.95
C LYS A 260 15.74 -11.53 -28.10
N GLU A 261 16.37 -12.66 -27.80
CA GLU A 261 16.96 -13.53 -28.83
C GLU A 261 15.91 -14.03 -29.81
N TYR A 262 14.71 -14.39 -29.33
CA TYR A 262 13.60 -14.79 -30.17
C TYR A 262 13.12 -13.67 -31.10
N GLU A 263 12.99 -12.44 -30.58
CA GLU A 263 12.66 -11.26 -31.38
C GLU A 263 13.71 -11.03 -32.49
N GLU A 264 14.99 -11.03 -32.14
CA GLU A 264 16.09 -10.80 -33.09
C GLU A 264 16.14 -11.86 -34.21
N VAL A 265 15.96 -13.14 -33.86
CA VAL A 265 15.96 -14.23 -34.86
C VAL A 265 14.76 -14.10 -35.78
N LYS A 266 13.54 -13.89 -35.25
CA LYS A 266 12.32 -13.72 -36.06
C LYS A 266 12.40 -12.50 -36.98
N TYR A 267 12.98 -11.41 -36.48
CA TYR A 267 13.19 -10.20 -37.27
C TYR A 267 14.18 -10.45 -38.41
N LYS A 268 15.34 -11.07 -38.15
CA LYS A 268 16.34 -11.41 -39.19
C LYS A 268 15.74 -12.32 -40.27
N GLU A 269 15.07 -13.41 -39.87
CA GLU A 269 14.41 -14.31 -40.84
C GLU A 269 13.37 -13.59 -41.70
N TRP A 270 12.65 -12.62 -41.14
CA TRP A 270 11.68 -11.83 -41.89
C TRP A 270 12.37 -10.88 -42.86
N VAL A 271 13.44 -10.19 -42.44
CA VAL A 271 14.23 -9.32 -43.32
C VAL A 271 14.81 -10.11 -44.48
N ASP A 272 15.39 -11.28 -44.25
CA ASP A 272 15.99 -12.12 -45.29
C ASP A 272 14.93 -12.59 -46.30
N ARG A 273 13.77 -13.06 -45.81
CA ARG A 273 12.64 -13.47 -46.66
C ARG A 273 12.07 -12.30 -47.44
N ALA A 274 11.88 -11.15 -46.81
CA ALA A 274 11.37 -9.94 -47.46
C ALA A 274 12.34 -9.46 -48.53
N HIS A 275 13.64 -9.43 -48.24
CA HIS A 275 14.68 -9.06 -49.19
C HIS A 275 14.70 -9.99 -50.40
N HIS A 276 14.71 -11.31 -50.18
CA HIS A 276 14.64 -12.30 -51.26
C HIS A 276 13.36 -12.17 -52.08
N MET A 277 12.21 -11.97 -51.45
CA MET A 277 10.93 -11.79 -52.12
C MET A 277 10.93 -10.53 -52.98
N VAL A 278 11.37 -9.38 -52.43
CA VAL A 278 11.45 -8.10 -53.15
C VAL A 278 12.36 -8.21 -54.36
N VAL A 279 13.58 -8.74 -54.18
CA VAL A 279 14.54 -8.94 -55.27
C VAL A 279 13.96 -9.84 -56.37
N ASN A 280 13.28 -10.93 -56.01
CA ASN A 280 12.67 -11.82 -56.99
C ASN A 280 11.46 -11.20 -57.68
N THR A 281 10.63 -10.42 -56.98
CA THR A 281 9.52 -9.70 -57.60
C THR A 281 9.99 -8.60 -58.55
N MET A 282 11.09 -7.91 -58.23
CA MET A 282 11.67 -6.91 -59.14
C MET A 282 12.29 -7.52 -60.41
N LYS A 283 12.64 -8.81 -60.37
CA LYS A 283 13.12 -9.57 -61.55
C LYS A 283 11.99 -10.16 -62.40
N ARG A 284 10.74 -10.13 -61.94
CA ARG A 284 9.60 -10.66 -62.69
C ARG A 284 9.10 -9.60 -63.66
N ASN A 285 8.91 -9.98 -64.92
CA ASN A 285 8.32 -9.11 -65.93
C ASN A 285 6.88 -8.76 -65.52
N VAL A 286 6.57 -7.47 -65.49
CA VAL A 286 5.22 -6.94 -65.16
C VAL A 286 4.19 -7.37 -66.22
N LEU A 287 4.66 -7.60 -67.46
CA LEU A 287 3.83 -7.99 -68.59
C LEU A 287 4.11 -9.45 -68.96
N LYS A 288 3.05 -10.26 -68.97
CA LYS A 288 3.07 -11.62 -69.50
C LYS A 288 2.66 -11.55 -70.96
N MET A 289 3.59 -11.82 -71.89
CA MET A 289 3.25 -11.98 -73.31
C MET A 289 2.42 -13.26 -73.45
N ILE A 290 1.15 -13.10 -73.80
CA ILE A 290 0.27 -14.21 -74.19
C ILE A 290 0.52 -14.41 -75.69
N PRO A 291 1.07 -15.54 -76.14
CA PRO A 291 1.15 -15.81 -77.57
C PRO A 291 -0.28 -15.94 -78.09
N VAL A 292 -0.64 -15.08 -79.05
CA VAL A 292 -1.86 -15.23 -79.84
C VAL A 292 -1.66 -16.49 -80.67
N SER A 293 -2.33 -17.57 -80.31
CA SER A 293 -2.46 -18.73 -81.19
C SER A 293 -3.06 -18.22 -82.51
N GLU A 294 -2.34 -18.44 -83.60
CA GLU A 294 -2.81 -18.16 -84.96
C GLU A 294 -4.11 -18.93 -85.19
N GLU A 295 -5.25 -18.25 -85.07
CA GLU A 295 -6.46 -18.64 -85.78
C GLU A 295 -6.28 -18.19 -87.24
N ARG A 296 -5.76 -19.11 -88.06
CA ARG A 296 -6.18 -19.30 -89.45
C ARG A 296 -5.67 -20.61 -90.02
#